data_AF-K4AIF5-F1
#
_entry.id   AF-K4AIF5-F1
#
_cell.length_a   1.000
_cell.length_b   1.000
_cell.length_c   1.000
_cell.angle_alpha   90.00
_cell.angle_beta   90.00
_cell.angle_gamma   90.00
#
_symmetry.space_group_name_H-M   'P 1'
#
loop_
_entity.id
_entity.type
_entity.pdbx_description
1 polymer ?
#
loop_
_entity_poly.entity_id
_entity_poly.type
_entity_poly.pdbx_seq_one_letter_code
_entity_poly.pdbx_strand_id
1 'polypeptide(L)'
;VEDAEGRYITNSQMLVKLGVVVDAMYQGYYVLDTFKYKPYEEMPTQEQVSNSYALSCLARLNKRICAAPSAMGINSSVNHELEAVLGNLKTIVANITEFVILLGGCNKMPKKPYDTYLYIDNCMFSRLVEKQEIINILLEDNSPHGAPVVVPVIGDYNVGKKSLVGYACNNSMVRSNFSAILRLNNDSFQKVGHETFLCVRTLVIVEFSSDVDDSEWVKFYSAASRMDTGSKVIIISRFEEVARFGTVKPIRLRNLSHAEFMYLFKVLAFGGTDPDNHPQMASIGMEIAKMLQGLILSGNVLAGILRKNQNVQFWLLILKRFRNSVERNLSLFGEHPKQLVERDRPTDITMFVSPSAAPVHLMPPRGGSSFHKKELSKVTFGDLLQGSSRTVPKDEFQILASQSRIPPFTKFIATCIEEKCWIATESRMLYHVA
;
A
#
# COMPACT_ATOMS: atom_id res chain seq x y z
N VAL A 1 -14.26 14.20 -9.05
CA VAL A 1 -13.51 13.52 -7.97
C VAL A 1 -12.63 14.51 -7.22
N GLU A 2 -11.76 15.24 -7.90
CA GLU A 2 -10.85 16.22 -7.26
C GLU A 2 -11.58 17.28 -6.41
N ASP A 3 -12.70 17.84 -6.89
CA ASP A 3 -13.50 18.80 -6.08
C ASP A 3 -14.08 18.15 -4.81
N ALA A 4 -14.39 16.85 -4.87
CA ALA A 4 -14.90 16.10 -3.72
C ALA A 4 -13.80 15.82 -2.68
N GLU A 5 -12.57 15.59 -3.11
CA GLU A 5 -11.41 15.46 -2.21
C GLU A 5 -11.14 16.77 -1.44
N GLY A 6 -11.40 17.91 -2.07
CA GLY A 6 -11.22 19.23 -1.46
C GLY A 6 -12.34 19.67 -0.52
N ARG A 7 -13.31 18.80 -0.18
CA ARG A 7 -14.50 19.15 0.60
C ARG A 7 -14.77 18.16 1.74
N TYR A 8 -15.41 18.64 2.79
CA TYR A 8 -15.90 17.81 3.89
C TYR A 8 -17.25 17.19 3.51
N ILE A 9 -17.28 15.87 3.36
CA ILE A 9 -18.49 15.12 2.99
C ILE A 9 -18.94 14.31 4.21
N THR A 10 -19.97 14.80 4.88
CA THR A 10 -20.51 14.18 6.10
C THR A 10 -21.62 13.18 5.81
N ASN A 11 -22.32 13.34 4.69
CA ASN A 11 -23.43 12.47 4.31
C ASN A 11 -22.91 11.10 3.81
N SER A 12 -23.32 10.02 4.47
CA SER A 12 -22.88 8.66 4.14
C SER A 12 -23.33 8.19 2.74
N GLN A 13 -24.51 8.59 2.28
CA GLN A 13 -24.97 8.25 0.92
C GLN A 13 -24.15 8.97 -0.15
N MET A 14 -23.72 10.21 0.10
CA MET A 14 -22.79 10.91 -0.78
C MET A 14 -21.44 10.22 -0.84
N LEU A 15 -20.94 9.68 0.28
CA LEU A 15 -19.69 8.91 0.30
C LEU A 15 -19.80 7.63 -0.54
N VAL A 16 -20.93 6.92 -0.48
CA VAL A 16 -21.18 5.76 -1.36
C VAL A 16 -21.19 6.18 -2.84
N LYS A 17 -21.90 7.25 -3.18
CA LYS A 17 -21.91 7.78 -4.56
C LYS A 17 -20.50 8.20 -5.02
N LEU A 18 -19.71 8.83 -4.15
CA LEU A 18 -18.31 9.17 -4.44
C LEU A 18 -17.47 7.93 -4.74
N GLY A 19 -17.62 6.86 -3.96
CA GLY A 19 -16.95 5.58 -4.20
C GLY A 19 -17.22 5.04 -5.61
N VAL A 20 -18.49 5.04 -6.04
CA VAL A 20 -18.89 4.59 -7.38
C VAL A 20 -18.24 5.44 -8.48
N VAL A 21 -18.21 6.76 -8.32
CA VAL A 21 -17.58 7.68 -9.29
C VAL A 21 -16.07 7.46 -9.37
N VAL A 22 -15.41 7.25 -8.22
CA VAL A 22 -13.97 7.01 -8.12
C VAL A 22 -13.60 5.67 -8.76
N ASP A 23 -14.33 4.61 -8.47
CA ASP A 23 -14.09 3.29 -9.06
C ASP A 23 -14.26 3.34 -10.59
N ALA A 24 -15.31 3.99 -11.09
CA ALA A 24 -15.53 4.15 -12.53
C ALA A 24 -14.43 4.99 -13.21
N MET A 25 -13.92 6.02 -12.54
CA MET A 25 -12.79 6.81 -13.04
C MET A 25 -11.55 5.93 -13.25
N TYR A 26 -11.19 5.10 -12.27
CA TYR A 26 -10.03 4.21 -12.39
C TYR A 26 -10.22 3.14 -13.47
N GLN A 27 -11.41 2.56 -13.58
CA GLN A 27 -11.74 1.63 -14.67
C GLN A 27 -11.61 2.30 -16.04
N GLY A 28 -12.09 3.54 -16.18
CA GLY A 28 -11.91 4.36 -17.38
C GLY A 28 -10.44 4.52 -17.77
N TYR A 29 -9.59 4.92 -16.82
CA TYR A 29 -8.15 5.03 -17.07
C TYR A 29 -7.50 3.71 -17.45
N TYR A 30 -7.86 2.62 -16.76
CA TYR A 30 -7.29 1.30 -17.01
C TYR A 30 -7.57 0.82 -18.45
N VAL A 31 -8.82 0.90 -18.89
CA VAL A 31 -9.18 0.47 -20.25
C VAL A 31 -8.57 1.40 -21.30
N LEU A 32 -8.55 2.70 -21.04
CA LEU A 32 -7.89 3.67 -21.92
C LEU A 32 -6.39 3.40 -22.06
N ASP A 33 -5.69 3.13 -20.95
CA ASP A 33 -4.26 2.82 -20.97
C ASP A 33 -4.00 1.49 -21.68
N THR A 34 -4.85 0.49 -21.50
CA THR A 34 -4.74 -0.82 -22.17
C THR A 34 -4.93 -0.68 -23.68
N PHE A 35 -5.81 0.22 -24.11
CA PHE A 35 -6.01 0.54 -25.52
C PHE A 35 -4.83 1.36 -26.10
N LYS A 36 -4.36 2.37 -25.37
CA LYS A 36 -3.26 3.26 -25.80
C LYS A 36 -1.92 2.53 -25.86
N TYR A 37 -1.60 1.77 -24.82
CA TYR A 37 -0.31 1.14 -24.65
C TYR A 37 -0.46 -0.38 -24.84
N LYS A 38 -0.17 -0.85 -26.05
CA LYS A 38 -0.14 -2.29 -26.34
C LYS A 38 0.85 -3.01 -25.41
N PRO A 39 0.61 -4.29 -25.07
CA PRO A 39 1.56 -5.08 -24.30
C PRO A 39 2.94 -5.03 -24.95
N TYR A 40 3.98 -4.85 -24.13
CA TYR A 40 5.35 -4.87 -24.62
C TYR A 40 5.69 -6.30 -25.07
N GLU A 41 5.85 -6.51 -26.37
CA GLU A 41 6.41 -7.74 -26.94
C GLU A 41 7.94 -7.60 -26.99
N GLU A 42 8.65 -8.48 -26.29
CA GLU A 42 10.12 -8.57 -26.44
C GLU A 42 10.43 -8.97 -27.88
N MET A 43 11.09 -8.06 -28.62
CA MET A 43 11.71 -8.43 -29.89
C MET A 43 12.72 -9.55 -29.61
N PRO A 44 12.68 -10.68 -30.33
CA PRO A 44 13.65 -11.74 -30.14
C PRO A 44 15.02 -11.20 -30.58
N THR A 45 15.87 -10.87 -29.62
CA THR A 45 17.30 -10.71 -29.88
C THR A 45 17.84 -12.07 -30.29
N GLN A 46 18.29 -12.20 -31.55
CA GLN A 46 19.14 -13.30 -31.96
C GLN A 46 20.31 -13.39 -30.99
N GLU A 47 20.62 -14.62 -30.58
CA GLU A 47 21.62 -15.03 -29.58
C GLU A 47 21.13 -15.05 -28.12
N GLN A 48 20.50 -16.16 -27.70
CA GLN A 48 21.22 -17.25 -27.03
C GLN A 48 20.26 -18.41 -26.72
N VAL A 49 20.78 -19.61 -26.96
CA VAL A 49 20.12 -20.91 -26.82
C VAL A 49 19.99 -21.27 -25.34
N SER A 50 18.82 -21.83 -24.97
CA SER A 50 18.45 -22.50 -23.71
C SER A 50 17.65 -21.66 -22.70
N ASN A 51 16.33 -21.83 -22.73
CA ASN A 51 15.55 -22.43 -21.64
C ASN A 51 14.07 -22.54 -22.03
N SER A 52 13.79 -23.51 -22.90
CA SER A 52 12.46 -23.85 -23.43
C SER A 52 11.46 -24.33 -22.34
N TYR A 53 11.92 -24.61 -21.12
CA TYR A 53 11.07 -25.09 -20.03
C TYR A 53 10.41 -23.96 -19.20
N ALA A 54 10.99 -22.76 -19.17
CA ALA A 54 10.56 -21.64 -18.33
C ALA A 54 9.27 -20.95 -18.82
N LEU A 55 9.07 -20.88 -20.14
CA LEU A 55 7.84 -20.33 -20.76
C LEU A 55 6.59 -21.15 -20.37
N SER A 56 6.74 -22.42 -20.00
CA SER A 56 5.62 -23.29 -19.67
C SER A 56 5.04 -23.07 -18.26
N CYS A 57 5.81 -22.49 -17.33
CA CYS A 57 5.36 -22.29 -15.94
C CYS A 57 4.55 -20.99 -15.80
N LEU A 58 5.00 -19.89 -16.41
CA LEU A 58 4.22 -18.64 -16.48
C LEU A 58 3.01 -18.77 -17.41
N ALA A 59 3.12 -19.52 -18.51
CA ALA A 59 1.95 -19.84 -19.35
C ALA A 59 0.91 -20.71 -18.63
N ARG A 60 1.31 -21.52 -17.63
CA ARG A 60 0.36 -22.33 -16.82
C ARG A 60 -0.34 -21.53 -15.73
N LEU A 61 0.31 -20.55 -15.11
CA LEU A 61 -0.34 -19.59 -14.22
C LEU A 61 -1.24 -18.61 -15.01
N ASN A 62 -0.78 -18.13 -16.17
CA ASN A 62 -1.62 -17.34 -17.06
C ASN A 62 -2.77 -18.16 -17.66
N LYS A 63 -2.62 -19.46 -17.96
CA LYS A 63 -3.73 -20.29 -18.47
C LYS A 63 -4.84 -20.56 -17.47
N ARG A 64 -4.60 -20.44 -16.16
CA ARG A 64 -5.68 -20.50 -15.16
C ARG A 64 -6.39 -19.16 -14.95
N ILE A 65 -5.89 -18.07 -15.55
CA ILE A 65 -6.46 -16.71 -15.40
C ILE A 65 -6.82 -16.06 -16.75
N CYS A 66 -6.29 -16.50 -17.89
CA CYS A 66 -6.59 -15.98 -19.22
C CYS A 66 -6.33 -17.07 -20.29
N ALA A 67 -7.39 -17.49 -21.00
CA ALA A 67 -7.23 -18.11 -22.30
C ALA A 67 -6.62 -17.07 -23.25
N ALA A 68 -5.45 -17.35 -23.82
CA ALA A 68 -4.84 -16.46 -24.82
C ALA A 68 -5.70 -16.46 -26.10
N PRO A 69 -6.33 -15.34 -26.50
CA PRO A 69 -6.93 -15.23 -27.81
C PRO A 69 -5.84 -14.89 -28.81
N SER A 70 -5.99 -15.36 -30.04
CA SER A 70 -5.23 -14.88 -31.19
C SER A 70 -5.30 -13.35 -31.32
N ALA A 71 -4.30 -12.72 -31.94
CA ALA A 71 -4.20 -11.27 -32.08
C ALA A 71 -5.44 -10.60 -32.75
N MET A 72 -6.26 -11.36 -33.49
CA MET A 72 -7.55 -10.89 -34.01
C MET A 72 -8.64 -10.79 -32.92
N GLY A 73 -8.63 -11.67 -31.91
CA GLY A 73 -9.62 -11.69 -30.82
C GLY A 73 -9.42 -10.61 -29.76
N ILE A 74 -8.17 -10.17 -29.52
CA ILE A 74 -7.84 -9.14 -28.52
C ILE A 74 -8.48 -7.80 -28.88
N ASN A 75 -8.42 -7.40 -30.15
CA ASN A 75 -9.01 -6.12 -30.59
C ASN A 75 -10.53 -6.10 -30.42
N SER A 76 -11.22 -7.22 -30.70
CA SER A 76 -12.67 -7.31 -30.48
C SER A 76 -13.05 -7.28 -29.00
N SER A 77 -12.32 -7.99 -28.14
CA SER A 77 -12.56 -8.05 -26.69
C SER A 77 -12.31 -6.70 -26.01
N VAL A 78 -11.21 -6.03 -26.34
CA VAL A 78 -10.86 -4.71 -25.78
C VAL A 78 -11.86 -3.66 -26.23
N ASN A 79 -12.35 -3.73 -27.48
CA ASN A 79 -13.39 -2.83 -27.94
C ASN A 79 -14.72 -3.03 -27.19
N HIS A 80 -15.12 -4.27 -26.91
CA HIS A 80 -16.31 -4.54 -26.09
C HIS A 80 -16.16 -4.03 -24.65
N GLU A 81 -14.97 -4.19 -24.05
CA GLU A 81 -14.67 -3.67 -22.71
C GLU A 81 -14.68 -2.13 -22.69
N LEU A 82 -14.12 -1.49 -23.73
CA LEU A 82 -14.15 -0.04 -23.91
C LEU A 82 -15.58 0.49 -24.02
N GLU A 83 -16.43 -0.13 -24.85
CA GLU A 83 -17.83 0.27 -24.98
C GLU A 83 -18.60 0.07 -23.68
N ALA A 84 -18.34 -1.02 -22.95
CA ALA A 84 -18.96 -1.28 -21.65
C ALA A 84 -18.58 -0.22 -20.61
N VAL A 85 -17.29 0.11 -20.48
CA VAL A 85 -16.82 1.15 -19.55
C VAL A 85 -17.32 2.53 -19.96
N LEU A 86 -17.35 2.84 -21.25
CA LEU A 86 -17.93 4.09 -21.76
C LEU A 86 -19.42 4.20 -21.44
N GLY A 87 -20.18 3.10 -21.60
CA GLY A 87 -21.60 3.03 -21.23
C GLY A 87 -21.82 3.24 -19.73
N ASN A 88 -20.99 2.62 -18.89
CA ASN A 88 -21.03 2.83 -17.43
C ASN A 88 -20.72 4.29 -17.06
N LEU A 89 -19.67 4.88 -17.63
CA LEU A 89 -19.31 6.28 -17.39
C LEU A 89 -20.43 7.24 -17.82
N LYS A 90 -21.04 7.02 -18.99
CA LYS A 90 -22.20 7.80 -19.45
C LYS A 90 -23.37 7.72 -18.45
N THR A 91 -23.65 6.51 -17.95
CA THR A 91 -24.73 6.28 -16.96
C THR A 91 -24.44 6.99 -15.64
N ILE A 92 -23.20 6.95 -15.16
CA ILE A 92 -22.78 7.64 -13.94
C ILE A 92 -22.90 9.15 -14.13
N VAL A 93 -22.40 9.70 -15.24
CA VAL A 93 -22.48 11.15 -15.54
C VAL A 93 -23.94 11.61 -15.63
N ALA A 94 -24.84 10.82 -16.21
CA ALA A 94 -26.27 11.15 -16.24
C ALA A 94 -26.89 11.23 -14.83
N ASN A 95 -26.41 10.41 -13.90
CA ASN A 95 -26.93 10.32 -12.53
C ASN A 95 -26.16 11.16 -11.49
N ILE A 96 -25.05 11.82 -11.87
CA ILE A 96 -24.18 12.53 -10.92
C ILE A 96 -24.70 13.94 -10.57
N THR A 97 -25.67 14.48 -11.31
CA THR A 97 -26.14 15.87 -11.17
C THR A 97 -26.54 16.22 -9.74
N GLU A 98 -27.33 15.37 -9.09
CA GLU A 98 -27.72 15.55 -7.69
C GLU A 98 -26.50 15.55 -6.76
N PHE A 99 -25.54 14.64 -6.97
CA PHE A 99 -24.31 14.58 -6.19
C PHE A 99 -23.49 15.86 -6.33
N VAL A 100 -23.36 16.42 -7.55
CA VAL A 100 -22.62 17.67 -7.79
C VAL A 100 -23.29 18.86 -7.10
N ILE A 101 -24.62 18.94 -7.13
CA ILE A 101 -25.38 19.99 -6.44
C ILE A 101 -25.15 19.90 -4.92
N LEU A 102 -25.31 18.71 -4.33
CA LEU A 102 -25.08 18.51 -2.90
C LEU A 102 -23.63 18.79 -2.51
N LEU A 103 -22.67 18.40 -3.36
CA LEU A 103 -21.26 18.67 -3.14
C LEU A 103 -20.97 20.17 -3.11
N GLY A 104 -21.70 20.97 -3.89
CA GLY A 104 -21.64 22.43 -3.86
C GLY A 104 -21.88 23.02 -2.47
N GLY A 105 -22.77 22.40 -1.69
CA GLY A 105 -23.09 22.78 -0.30
C GLY A 105 -22.09 22.29 0.76
N CYS A 106 -21.16 21.41 0.40
CA CYS A 106 -20.14 20.92 1.34
C CYS A 106 -19.04 21.98 1.56
N ASN A 107 -18.67 22.16 2.83
CA ASN A 107 -17.59 23.05 3.23
C ASN A 107 -16.26 22.65 2.56
N LYS A 108 -15.51 23.64 2.08
CA LYS A 108 -14.19 23.42 1.49
C LYS A 108 -13.16 23.17 2.59
N MET A 109 -12.31 22.17 2.37
CA MET A 109 -11.12 21.98 3.18
C MET A 109 -10.13 23.12 2.92
N PRO A 110 -9.44 23.63 3.95
CA PRO A 110 -8.41 24.65 3.75
C PRO A 110 -7.30 24.06 2.87
N LYS A 111 -7.08 24.64 1.68
CA LYS A 111 -5.98 24.25 0.80
C LYS A 111 -4.68 24.85 1.36
N LYS A 112 -3.64 24.04 1.57
CA LYS A 112 -2.31 24.62 1.83
C LYS A 112 -1.77 25.19 0.51
N PRO A 113 -1.01 26.29 0.53
CA PRO A 113 -0.52 26.96 -0.68
C PRO A 113 0.29 26.07 -1.63
N TYR A 114 0.77 24.90 -1.18
CA TYR A 114 1.55 23.94 -1.98
C TYR A 114 0.78 22.67 -2.38
N ASP A 115 -0.48 22.50 -1.98
CA ASP A 115 -1.27 21.30 -2.31
C ASP A 115 -1.67 21.22 -3.79
N THR A 116 -1.63 22.35 -4.52
CA THR A 116 -2.12 22.43 -5.92
C THR A 116 -1.05 21.99 -6.94
N TYR A 117 0.24 22.12 -6.63
CA TYR A 117 1.35 21.79 -7.55
C TYR A 117 2.05 20.45 -7.21
N LEU A 118 1.73 19.85 -6.05
CA LEU A 118 2.25 18.58 -5.56
C LEU A 118 1.13 17.52 -5.40
N TYR A 119 0.06 17.64 -6.17
CA TYR A 119 -1.15 16.81 -6.09
C TYR A 119 -0.84 15.30 -6.10
N ILE A 120 0.17 14.89 -6.88
CA ILE A 120 0.61 13.49 -6.99
C ILE A 120 1.45 13.02 -5.78
N ASP A 121 2.14 13.93 -5.09
CA ASP A 121 3.17 13.55 -4.13
C ASP A 121 2.69 13.58 -2.67
N ASN A 122 1.55 14.22 -2.35
CA ASN A 122 1.06 14.42 -0.98
C ASN A 122 -0.37 13.89 -0.69
N CYS A 123 -1.05 13.31 -1.67
CA CYS A 123 -2.40 12.76 -1.48
C CYS A 123 -2.38 11.25 -1.26
N MET A 124 -3.23 10.78 -0.35
CA MET A 124 -3.48 9.36 -0.20
C MET A 124 -4.45 8.89 -1.28
N PHE A 125 -3.89 8.35 -2.36
CA PHE A 125 -4.67 7.80 -3.47
C PHE A 125 -5.65 6.72 -3.01
N SER A 126 -6.83 6.70 -3.63
CA SER A 126 -7.86 5.65 -3.50
C SER A 126 -8.40 5.42 -2.07
N ARG A 127 -8.22 6.37 -1.13
CA ARG A 127 -8.74 6.26 0.25
C ARG A 127 -9.62 7.43 0.68
N LEU A 128 -10.26 8.08 -0.30
CA LEU A 128 -11.04 9.30 -0.06
C LEU A 128 -12.25 9.04 0.85
N VAL A 129 -12.96 7.94 0.62
CA VAL A 129 -14.16 7.58 1.39
C VAL A 129 -13.77 7.25 2.83
N GLU A 130 -12.82 6.34 3.02
CA GLU A 130 -12.36 5.90 4.34
C GLU A 130 -11.75 7.06 5.13
N LYS A 131 -11.05 7.99 4.46
CA LYS A 131 -10.53 9.22 5.09
C LYS A 131 -11.66 10.09 5.62
N GLN A 132 -12.72 10.32 4.84
CA GLN A 132 -13.86 11.13 5.27
C GLN A 132 -14.60 10.47 6.43
N GLU A 133 -14.79 9.15 6.39
CA GLU A 133 -15.38 8.39 7.49
C GLU A 133 -14.60 8.58 8.80
N ILE A 134 -13.27 8.44 8.77
CA ILE A 134 -12.43 8.69 9.95
C ILE A 134 -12.57 10.13 10.43
N ILE A 135 -12.48 11.12 9.52
CA ILE A 135 -12.60 12.54 9.89
C ILE A 135 -13.96 12.83 10.54
N ASN A 136 -15.06 12.31 9.98
CA ASN A 136 -16.41 12.51 10.49
C ASN A 136 -16.52 11.95 11.92
N ILE A 137 -16.10 10.69 12.14
CA ILE A 137 -16.17 10.05 13.46
C ILE A 137 -15.28 10.78 14.49
N LEU A 138 -14.12 11.30 14.08
CA LEU A 138 -13.20 12.02 14.96
C LEU A 138 -13.69 13.44 15.33
N LEU A 139 -14.55 14.04 14.51
CA LEU A 139 -15.15 15.35 14.76
C LEU A 139 -16.51 15.28 15.45
N GLU A 140 -17.16 14.10 15.46
CA GLU A 140 -18.41 13.89 16.18
C GLU A 140 -18.20 13.80 17.71
N ASP A 141 -19.00 14.56 18.46
CA ASP A 141 -19.00 14.56 19.94
C ASP A 141 -19.90 13.47 20.56
N ASN A 142 -20.29 12.47 19.77
CA ASN A 142 -21.15 11.37 20.21
C ASN A 142 -20.36 10.38 21.08
N SER A 143 -20.31 10.58 22.40
CA SER A 143 -19.83 9.57 23.36
C SER A 143 -20.99 9.06 24.21
N PRO A 144 -21.53 7.86 23.94
CA PRO A 144 -22.50 7.26 24.84
C PRO A 144 -21.79 6.98 26.17
N HIS A 145 -22.21 7.69 27.22
CA HIS A 145 -21.76 7.50 28.62
C HIS A 145 -20.35 8.01 28.97
N GLY A 146 -19.79 8.96 28.20
CA GLY A 146 -18.50 9.60 28.54
C GLY A 146 -17.27 8.74 28.26
N ALA A 147 -17.43 7.49 27.83
CA ALA A 147 -16.34 6.63 27.39
C ALA A 147 -15.88 6.99 25.95
N PRO A 148 -14.60 6.77 25.61
CA PRO A 148 -14.07 7.15 24.30
C PRO A 148 -14.58 6.22 23.19
N VAL A 149 -15.03 6.79 22.07
CA VAL A 149 -15.44 6.00 20.89
C VAL A 149 -14.23 5.25 20.31
N VAL A 150 -14.41 3.98 20.00
CA VAL A 150 -13.39 3.09 19.45
C VAL A 150 -13.67 2.82 17.97
N VAL A 151 -12.72 3.19 17.11
CA VAL A 151 -12.79 3.06 15.66
C VAL A 151 -11.79 2.02 15.17
N PRO A 152 -12.23 0.79 14.83
CA PRO A 152 -11.33 -0.20 14.24
C PRO A 152 -11.05 0.11 12.77
N VAL A 153 -9.78 0.19 12.42
CA VAL A 153 -9.27 0.30 11.04
C VAL A 153 -8.54 -1.00 10.72
N ILE A 154 -9.19 -1.84 9.93
CA ILE A 154 -8.78 -3.22 9.66
C ILE A 154 -8.49 -3.41 8.18
N GLY A 155 -7.57 -4.30 7.82
CA GLY A 155 -7.27 -4.63 6.43
C GLY A 155 -5.95 -5.38 6.31
N ASP A 156 -5.62 -5.86 5.12
CA ASP A 156 -4.45 -6.73 4.91
C ASP A 156 -3.11 -6.04 5.20
N TYR A 157 -2.03 -6.81 5.07
CA TYR A 157 -0.68 -6.32 5.23
C TYR A 157 -0.35 -5.25 4.17
N ASN A 158 0.25 -4.12 4.60
CA ASN A 158 0.66 -3.01 3.73
C ASN A 158 -0.42 -2.31 2.87
N VAL A 159 -1.71 -2.43 3.21
CA VAL A 159 -2.80 -1.72 2.48
C VAL A 159 -2.90 -0.21 2.73
N GLY A 160 -2.06 0.32 3.63
CA GLY A 160 -1.97 1.75 3.92
C GLY A 160 -2.69 2.22 5.19
N LYS A 161 -3.19 1.34 6.06
CA LYS A 161 -3.94 1.68 7.29
C LYS A 161 -3.30 2.79 8.14
N LYS A 162 -2.01 2.60 8.49
CA LYS A 162 -1.24 3.57 9.29
C LYS A 162 -1.09 4.91 8.60
N SER A 163 -0.90 4.88 7.29
CA SER A 163 -0.82 6.11 6.50
C SER A 163 -2.17 6.81 6.47
N LEU A 164 -3.29 6.06 6.32
CA LEU A 164 -4.65 6.62 6.29
C LEU A 164 -4.99 7.34 7.58
N VAL A 165 -4.78 6.67 8.71
CA VAL A 165 -4.99 7.26 10.02
C VAL A 165 -4.09 8.47 10.20
N GLY A 166 -2.80 8.37 9.85
CA GLY A 166 -1.88 9.51 9.89
C GLY A 166 -2.37 10.71 9.06
N TYR A 167 -2.92 10.45 7.87
CA TYR A 167 -3.42 11.47 6.95
C TYR A 167 -4.70 12.13 7.46
N ALA A 168 -5.65 11.36 8.01
CA ALA A 168 -6.85 11.88 8.66
C ALA A 168 -6.49 12.73 9.90
N CYS A 169 -5.58 12.25 10.75
CA CYS A 169 -5.13 12.97 11.95
C CYS A 169 -4.35 14.25 11.63
N ASN A 170 -3.77 14.38 10.43
CA ASN A 170 -3.07 15.59 10.00
C ASN A 170 -4.03 16.66 9.43
N ASN A 171 -5.32 16.36 9.31
CA ASN A 171 -6.34 17.36 9.00
C ASN A 171 -6.34 18.44 10.09
N SER A 172 -6.39 19.72 9.72
CA SER A 172 -6.29 20.82 10.69
C SER A 172 -7.40 20.78 11.73
N MET A 173 -8.63 20.48 11.32
CA MET A 173 -9.79 20.41 12.21
C MET A 173 -9.65 19.25 13.19
N VAL A 174 -9.26 18.07 12.71
CA VAL A 174 -9.03 16.89 13.56
C VAL A 174 -7.92 17.19 14.55
N ARG A 175 -6.79 17.74 14.09
CA ARG A 175 -5.64 18.04 14.94
C ARG A 175 -5.96 19.09 16.00
N SER A 176 -6.75 20.11 15.69
CA SER A 176 -7.16 21.11 16.67
C SER A 176 -8.22 20.61 17.64
N ASN A 177 -8.92 19.52 17.32
CA ASN A 177 -9.97 18.94 18.16
C ASN A 177 -9.42 18.12 19.33
N PHE A 178 -8.15 17.72 19.30
CA PHE A 178 -7.52 16.92 20.36
C PHE A 178 -6.32 17.66 20.96
N SER A 179 -6.29 17.76 22.29
CA SER A 179 -5.17 18.33 23.04
C SER A 179 -3.92 17.44 22.99
N ALA A 180 -4.11 16.12 22.82
CA ALA A 180 -3.02 15.16 22.71
C ALA A 180 -3.34 14.04 21.71
N ILE A 181 -2.32 13.56 20.99
CA ILE A 181 -2.40 12.36 20.14
C ILE A 181 -1.35 11.36 20.63
N LEU A 182 -1.80 10.25 21.21
CA LEU A 182 -0.95 9.18 21.74
C LEU A 182 -0.87 8.02 20.73
N ARG A 183 0.32 7.45 20.53
CA ARG A 183 0.52 6.26 19.68
C ARG A 183 1.06 5.11 20.50
N LEU A 184 0.38 3.97 20.45
CA LEU A 184 0.69 2.75 21.17
C LEU A 184 0.83 1.57 20.20
N ASN A 185 1.56 0.56 20.63
CA ASN A 185 1.71 -0.75 20.01
C ASN A 185 1.36 -1.85 21.03
N ASN A 186 1.39 -3.14 20.63
CA ASN A 186 1.13 -4.28 21.54
C ASN A 186 1.81 -4.12 22.92
N ASP A 187 3.12 -3.85 22.95
CA ASP A 187 3.88 -3.83 24.21
C ASP A 187 3.58 -2.63 25.11
N SER A 188 3.35 -1.45 24.50
CA SER A 188 3.06 -0.23 25.26
C SER A 188 1.61 -0.19 25.71
N PHE A 189 0.70 -0.77 24.93
CA PHE A 189 -0.71 -0.92 25.26
C PHE A 189 -0.93 -1.71 26.56
N GLN A 190 -0.26 -2.85 26.71
CA GLN A 190 -0.39 -3.70 27.91
C GLN A 190 0.14 -3.01 29.18
N LYS A 191 1.02 -2.01 29.03
CA LYS A 191 1.63 -1.27 30.14
C LYS A 191 0.83 -0.02 30.55
N VAL A 192 -0.27 0.28 29.84
CA VAL A 192 -1.12 1.43 30.15
C VAL A 192 -1.89 1.18 31.45
N GLY A 193 -1.74 2.09 32.41
CA GLY A 193 -2.49 2.11 33.66
C GLY A 193 -3.40 3.32 33.77
N HIS A 194 -4.14 3.43 34.89
CA HIS A 194 -5.05 4.56 35.14
C HIS A 194 -4.34 5.93 35.20
N GLU A 195 -3.05 5.97 35.51
CA GLU A 195 -2.26 7.20 35.61
C GLU A 195 -1.75 7.71 34.25
N THR A 196 -1.83 6.87 33.21
CA THR A 196 -1.28 7.20 31.89
C THR A 196 -2.11 8.24 31.14
N PHE A 197 -3.42 8.31 31.41
CA PHE A 197 -4.32 9.22 30.72
C PHE A 197 -4.63 10.46 31.56
N LEU A 198 -4.33 11.62 30.99
CA LEU A 198 -4.74 12.92 31.53
C LEU A 198 -6.22 13.16 31.22
N CYS A 199 -6.90 13.95 32.06
CA CYS A 199 -8.27 14.40 31.82
C CYS A 199 -8.29 15.54 30.78
N VAL A 200 -7.82 15.22 29.57
CA VAL A 200 -7.81 16.12 28.42
C VAL A 200 -8.32 15.36 27.21
N ARG A 201 -8.89 16.09 26.23
CA ARG A 201 -9.42 15.48 25.01
C ARG A 201 -8.28 14.86 24.20
N THR A 202 -8.23 13.53 24.17
CA THR A 202 -7.09 12.77 23.66
C THR A 202 -7.53 11.80 22.56
N LEU A 203 -6.72 11.72 21.51
CA LEU A 203 -6.84 10.69 20.47
C LEU A 203 -5.75 9.63 20.70
N VAL A 204 -6.15 8.40 20.97
CA VAL A 204 -5.23 7.27 21.13
C VAL A 204 -5.24 6.42 19.87
N ILE A 205 -4.08 6.15 19.29
CA ILE A 205 -3.92 5.26 18.13
C ILE A 205 -3.15 4.04 18.58
N VAL A 206 -3.77 2.87 18.54
CA VAL A 206 -3.18 1.59 18.95
C VAL A 206 -2.97 0.70 17.74
N GLU A 207 -1.73 0.26 17.50
CA GLU A 207 -1.39 -0.67 16.43
C GLU A 207 -1.26 -2.09 17.00
N PHE A 208 -2.12 -3.00 16.52
CA PHE A 208 -2.09 -4.40 16.90
C PHE A 208 -1.47 -5.29 15.82
N SER A 209 -0.44 -6.04 16.20
CA SER A 209 0.24 -7.03 15.35
C SER A 209 -0.19 -8.47 15.61
N SER A 210 -1.15 -8.68 16.50
CA SER A 210 -1.77 -9.96 16.84
C SER A 210 -3.20 -9.71 17.32
N ASP A 211 -3.98 -10.77 17.54
CA ASP A 211 -5.17 -10.65 18.38
C ASP A 211 -4.77 -10.28 19.82
N VAL A 212 -5.72 -9.72 20.56
CA VAL A 212 -5.56 -9.20 21.93
C VAL A 212 -6.62 -9.82 22.81
N ASP A 213 -6.25 -10.26 24.02
CA ASP A 213 -7.22 -10.84 24.95
C ASP A 213 -8.23 -9.79 25.43
N ASP A 214 -9.50 -10.19 25.56
CA ASP A 214 -10.57 -9.28 26.01
C ASP A 214 -10.27 -8.68 27.39
N SER A 215 -9.62 -9.44 28.27
CA SER A 215 -9.25 -8.97 29.61
C SER A 215 -8.20 -7.85 29.57
N GLU A 216 -7.26 -7.89 28.61
CA GLU A 216 -6.27 -6.82 28.41
C GLU A 216 -6.94 -5.58 27.82
N TRP A 217 -7.83 -5.79 26.86
CA TRP A 217 -8.63 -4.71 26.29
C TRP A 217 -9.50 -4.00 27.34
N VAL A 218 -10.19 -4.75 28.19
CA VAL A 218 -11.03 -4.18 29.25
C VAL A 218 -10.21 -3.33 30.21
N LYS A 219 -9.01 -3.78 30.61
CA LYS A 219 -8.11 -2.99 31.47
C LYS A 219 -7.71 -1.68 30.82
N PHE A 220 -7.25 -1.73 29.56
CA PHE A 220 -6.90 -0.53 28.81
C PHE A 220 -8.09 0.42 28.65
N TYR A 221 -9.24 -0.09 28.23
CA TYR A 221 -10.42 0.72 27.94
C TYR A 221 -10.98 1.36 29.22
N SER A 222 -10.88 0.68 30.36
CA SER A 222 -11.20 1.23 31.68
C SER A 222 -10.27 2.39 32.06
N ALA A 223 -8.97 2.29 31.76
CA ALA A 223 -8.04 3.40 31.94
C ALA A 223 -8.36 4.57 30.98
N ALA A 224 -8.63 4.27 29.71
CA ALA A 224 -8.95 5.23 28.66
C ALA A 224 -10.25 6.01 28.95
N SER A 225 -11.17 5.44 29.72
CA SER A 225 -12.41 6.10 30.15
C SER A 225 -12.20 7.30 31.10
N ARG A 226 -10.97 7.56 31.55
CA ARG A 226 -10.61 8.77 32.32
C ARG A 226 -10.29 9.98 31.45
N MET A 227 -10.12 9.78 30.14
CA MET A 227 -9.91 10.90 29.21
C MET A 227 -11.16 11.79 29.15
N ASP A 228 -10.99 13.04 28.75
CA ASP A 228 -12.09 13.99 28.68
C ASP A 228 -13.13 13.59 27.61
N THR A 229 -14.34 14.12 27.73
CA THR A 229 -15.44 13.86 26.79
C THR A 229 -15.02 14.21 25.36
N GLY A 230 -15.44 13.37 24.40
CA GLY A 230 -15.06 13.53 22.99
C GLY A 230 -13.68 12.94 22.66
N SER A 231 -12.98 12.33 23.61
CA SER A 231 -11.79 11.50 23.35
C SER A 231 -12.13 10.26 22.53
N LYS A 232 -11.16 9.78 21.75
CA LYS A 232 -11.36 8.69 20.77
C LYS A 232 -10.19 7.72 20.79
N VAL A 233 -10.46 6.47 20.46
CA VAL A 233 -9.44 5.42 20.24
C VAL A 233 -9.55 4.91 18.81
N ILE A 234 -8.44 4.86 18.08
CA ILE A 234 -8.34 4.20 16.78
C ILE A 234 -7.51 2.93 16.96
N ILE A 235 -8.07 1.80 16.55
CA ILE A 235 -7.34 0.53 16.46
C ILE A 235 -6.86 0.37 15.02
N ILE A 236 -5.60 0.02 14.82
CA ILE A 236 -5.03 -0.34 13.52
C ILE A 236 -4.61 -1.81 13.59
N SER A 237 -5.21 -2.68 12.78
CA SER A 237 -4.87 -4.10 12.79
C SER A 237 -5.04 -4.76 11.42
N ARG A 238 -4.45 -5.94 11.24
CA ARG A 238 -4.74 -6.85 10.13
C ARG A 238 -5.66 -8.02 10.50
N PHE A 239 -5.93 -8.17 11.79
CA PHE A 239 -6.75 -9.24 12.35
C PHE A 239 -8.18 -8.74 12.47
N GLU A 240 -9.13 -9.48 11.91
CA GLU A 240 -10.55 -9.10 11.94
C GLU A 240 -11.13 -9.23 13.35
N GLU A 241 -10.52 -10.08 14.17
CA GLU A 241 -10.89 -10.38 15.55
C GLU A 241 -10.95 -9.10 16.41
N VAL A 242 -10.08 -8.11 16.17
CA VAL A 242 -10.08 -6.85 16.94
C VAL A 242 -11.28 -5.94 16.62
N ALA A 243 -12.07 -6.26 15.59
CA ALA A 243 -13.31 -5.52 15.27
C ALA A 243 -14.30 -5.52 16.44
N ARG A 244 -14.29 -6.57 17.27
CA ARG A 244 -15.19 -6.72 18.43
C ARG A 244 -15.00 -5.63 19.49
N PHE A 245 -13.85 -4.94 19.48
CA PHE A 245 -13.56 -3.83 20.38
C PHE A 245 -14.13 -2.49 19.91
N GLY A 246 -14.63 -2.41 18.67
CA GLY A 246 -15.19 -1.19 18.11
C GLY A 246 -16.52 -0.80 18.73
N THR A 247 -16.69 0.49 18.99
CA THR A 247 -18.00 1.06 19.37
C THR A 247 -18.74 1.64 18.15
N VAL A 248 -18.08 1.66 16.99
CA VAL A 248 -18.65 2.03 15.69
C VAL A 248 -18.30 0.96 14.66
N LYS A 249 -18.95 1.02 13.49
CA LYS A 249 -18.67 0.10 12.39
C LYS A 249 -17.17 0.14 12.02
N PRO A 250 -16.48 -1.01 11.94
CA PRO A 250 -15.09 -1.07 11.51
C PRO A 250 -14.91 -0.52 10.09
N ILE A 251 -13.87 0.29 9.91
CA ILE A 251 -13.42 0.81 8.62
C ILE A 251 -12.47 -0.22 8.02
N ARG A 252 -12.91 -0.89 6.96
CA ARG A 252 -12.16 -1.99 6.32
C ARG A 252 -11.47 -1.48 5.06
N LEU A 253 -10.14 -1.52 5.06
CA LEU A 253 -9.32 -1.15 3.91
C LEU A 253 -9.09 -2.40 3.06
N ARG A 254 -9.78 -2.44 1.92
CA ARG A 254 -9.52 -3.42 0.88
C ARG A 254 -8.19 -3.17 0.18
N ASN A 255 -7.60 -4.22 -0.40
CA ASN A 255 -6.55 -4.05 -1.39
C ASN A 255 -7.04 -3.15 -2.54
N LEU A 256 -6.12 -2.36 -3.11
CA LEU A 256 -6.42 -1.62 -4.33
C LEU A 256 -6.80 -2.61 -5.42
N SER A 257 -7.86 -2.29 -6.16
CA SER A 257 -8.18 -3.02 -7.40
C SER A 257 -7.03 -2.89 -8.39
N HIS A 258 -7.03 -3.75 -9.39
CA HIS A 258 -6.01 -3.72 -10.44
C HIS A 258 -5.95 -2.35 -11.12
N ALA A 259 -7.10 -1.80 -11.51
CA ALA A 259 -7.21 -0.47 -12.14
C ALA A 259 -6.68 0.65 -11.24
N GLU A 260 -7.07 0.66 -9.96
CA GLU A 260 -6.59 1.64 -8.97
C GLU A 260 -5.06 1.59 -8.82
N PHE A 261 -4.51 0.39 -8.66
CA PHE A 261 -3.09 0.21 -8.47
C PHE A 261 -2.28 0.59 -9.72
N MET A 262 -2.75 0.22 -10.92
CA MET A 262 -2.08 0.59 -12.16
C MET A 262 -2.05 2.10 -12.37
N TYR A 263 -3.17 2.76 -12.13
CA TYR A 263 -3.23 4.22 -12.18
C TYR A 263 -2.24 4.85 -11.19
N LEU A 264 -2.26 4.40 -9.94
CA LEU A 264 -1.32 4.87 -8.90
C LEU A 264 0.13 4.66 -9.32
N PHE A 265 0.49 3.47 -9.78
CA PHE A 265 1.84 3.15 -10.18
C PHE A 265 2.31 4.03 -11.35
N LYS A 266 1.47 4.20 -12.38
CA LYS A 266 1.75 5.07 -13.53
C LYS A 266 2.03 6.50 -13.07
N VAL A 267 1.13 7.06 -12.27
CA VAL A 267 1.25 8.41 -11.72
C VAL A 267 2.54 8.58 -10.91
N LEU A 268 2.89 7.61 -10.07
CA LEU A 268 4.12 7.66 -9.26
C LEU A 268 5.40 7.50 -10.08
N ALA A 269 5.40 6.62 -11.09
CA ALA A 269 6.58 6.29 -11.90
C ALA A 269 6.94 7.41 -12.87
N PHE A 270 5.94 8.11 -13.41
CA PHE A 270 6.13 9.24 -14.32
C PHE A 270 6.24 10.58 -13.57
N GLY A 271 5.58 10.72 -12.41
CA GLY A 271 5.60 11.96 -11.64
C GLY A 271 4.99 13.12 -12.43
N GLY A 272 5.78 14.14 -12.73
CA GLY A 272 5.35 15.29 -13.53
C GLY A 272 5.53 15.12 -15.05
N THR A 273 6.13 14.00 -15.48
CA THR A 273 6.31 13.70 -16.90
C THR A 273 5.02 13.14 -17.49
N ASP A 274 4.62 13.61 -18.66
CA ASP A 274 3.44 13.07 -19.36
C ASP A 274 3.75 11.69 -19.99
N PRO A 275 3.04 10.61 -19.57
CA PRO A 275 3.22 9.28 -20.15
C PRO A 275 2.92 9.19 -21.65
N ASP A 276 2.07 10.07 -22.19
CA ASP A 276 1.71 10.05 -23.62
C ASP A 276 2.89 10.44 -24.53
N ASN A 277 3.87 11.20 -24.00
CA ASN A 277 5.11 11.51 -24.71
C ASN A 277 6.11 10.33 -24.69
N HIS A 278 5.83 9.26 -23.94
CA HIS A 278 6.73 8.14 -23.73
C HIS A 278 6.00 6.78 -23.75
N PRO A 279 5.32 6.43 -24.85
CA PRO A 279 4.42 5.27 -24.91
C PRO A 279 5.12 3.92 -24.64
N GLN A 280 6.40 3.77 -25.02
CA GLN A 280 7.18 2.57 -24.71
C GLN A 280 7.43 2.41 -23.21
N MET A 281 7.79 3.49 -22.50
CA MET A 281 7.95 3.45 -21.05
C MET A 281 6.61 3.20 -20.36
N ALA A 282 5.52 3.77 -20.88
CA ALA A 282 4.19 3.54 -20.34
C ALA A 282 3.82 2.05 -20.43
N SER A 283 4.04 1.41 -21.59
CA SER A 283 3.84 -0.03 -21.77
C SER A 283 4.69 -0.88 -20.79
N ILE A 284 5.98 -0.56 -20.63
CA ILE A 284 6.86 -1.24 -19.65
C ILE A 284 6.33 -1.06 -18.22
N GLY A 285 5.91 0.16 -17.86
CA GLY A 285 5.35 0.47 -16.55
C GLY A 285 4.07 -0.33 -16.27
N MET A 286 3.21 -0.49 -17.27
CA MET A 286 2.00 -1.31 -17.17
C MET A 286 2.34 -2.78 -16.91
N GLU A 287 3.36 -3.34 -17.57
CA GLU A 287 3.82 -4.71 -17.31
C GLU A 287 4.39 -4.88 -15.89
N ILE A 288 5.20 -3.93 -15.41
CA ILE A 288 5.71 -3.95 -14.03
C ILE A 288 4.54 -3.91 -13.03
N ALA A 289 3.55 -3.04 -13.25
CA ALA A 289 2.37 -2.92 -12.39
C ALA A 289 1.55 -4.22 -12.34
N LYS A 290 1.37 -4.90 -13.49
CA LYS A 290 0.70 -6.21 -13.54
C LYS A 290 1.43 -7.25 -12.68
N MET A 291 2.74 -7.32 -12.79
CA MET A 291 3.57 -8.26 -12.02
C MET A 291 3.57 -7.96 -10.51
N LEU A 292 3.44 -6.69 -10.12
CA LEU A 292 3.38 -6.30 -8.70
C LEU A 292 2.06 -6.72 -8.02
N GLN A 293 0.99 -6.95 -8.79
CA GLN A 293 -0.31 -7.44 -8.29
C GLN A 293 -0.90 -6.65 -7.09
N GLY A 294 -0.65 -5.34 -7.01
CA GLY A 294 -1.20 -4.51 -5.93
C GLY A 294 -0.29 -4.33 -4.71
N LEU A 295 0.97 -4.80 -4.74
CA LEU A 295 1.94 -4.55 -3.68
C LEU A 295 2.33 -3.06 -3.61
N ILE A 296 1.59 -2.27 -2.83
CA ILE A 296 1.75 -0.80 -2.73
C ILE A 296 3.19 -0.40 -2.39
N LEU A 297 3.80 -1.02 -1.38
CA LEU A 297 5.16 -0.67 -0.95
C LEU A 297 6.19 -0.95 -2.05
N SER A 298 6.15 -2.14 -2.66
CA SER A 298 7.04 -2.51 -3.77
C SER A 298 6.80 -1.63 -5.00
N GLY A 299 5.54 -1.30 -5.29
CA GLY A 299 5.17 -0.35 -6.33
C GLY A 299 5.77 1.03 -6.10
N ASN A 300 5.69 1.57 -4.88
CA ASN A 300 6.29 2.86 -4.53
C ASN A 300 7.82 2.86 -4.70
N VAL A 301 8.49 1.77 -4.33
CA VAL A 301 9.94 1.60 -4.49
C VAL A 301 10.30 1.62 -5.97
N LEU A 302 9.67 0.77 -6.78
CA LEU A 302 9.93 0.67 -8.22
C LEU A 302 9.60 1.97 -8.95
N ALA A 303 8.43 2.57 -8.67
CA ALA A 303 8.05 3.86 -9.23
C ALA A 303 9.08 4.95 -8.88
N GLY A 304 9.57 4.99 -7.64
CA GLY A 304 10.60 5.93 -7.22
C GLY A 304 11.96 5.73 -7.91
N ILE A 305 12.32 4.49 -8.26
CA ILE A 305 13.51 4.17 -9.05
C ILE A 305 13.34 4.62 -10.50
N LEU A 306 12.21 4.25 -11.13
CA LEU A 306 11.89 4.58 -12.52
C LEU A 306 11.78 6.08 -12.74
N ARG A 307 11.14 6.81 -11.82
CA ARG A 307 10.97 8.27 -11.89
C ARG A 307 12.29 9.02 -12.00
N LYS A 308 13.36 8.52 -11.38
CA LYS A 308 14.69 9.14 -11.39
C LYS A 308 15.43 8.98 -12.71
N ASN A 309 15.01 8.06 -13.58
CA ASN A 309 15.67 7.79 -14.85
C ASN A 309 14.65 7.46 -15.94
N GLN A 310 14.31 8.46 -16.76
CA GLN A 310 13.34 8.39 -17.85
C GLN A 310 13.95 7.81 -19.15
N ASN A 311 14.89 6.87 -19.02
CA ASN A 311 15.49 6.16 -20.16
C ASN A 311 14.82 4.79 -20.36
N VAL A 312 14.35 4.52 -21.58
CA VAL A 312 13.64 3.27 -21.92
C VAL A 312 14.49 2.02 -21.61
N GLN A 313 15.79 2.02 -21.90
CA GLN A 313 16.67 0.87 -21.64
C GLN A 313 16.82 0.61 -20.15
N PHE A 314 16.83 1.67 -19.33
CA PHE A 314 16.82 1.53 -17.88
C PHE A 314 15.50 0.90 -17.38
N TRP A 315 14.36 1.32 -17.91
CA TRP A 315 13.06 0.74 -17.57
C TRP A 315 12.99 -0.76 -17.94
N LEU A 316 13.50 -1.13 -19.12
CA LEU A 316 13.61 -2.53 -19.56
C LEU A 316 14.52 -3.35 -18.63
N LEU A 317 15.65 -2.79 -18.20
CA LEU A 317 16.54 -3.44 -17.25
C LEU A 317 15.83 -3.73 -15.91
N ILE A 318 15.06 -2.76 -15.39
CA ILE A 318 14.29 -2.93 -14.16
C ILE A 318 13.19 -3.97 -14.33
N LEU A 319 12.45 -3.95 -15.45
CA LEU A 319 11.45 -4.98 -15.77
C LEU A 319 12.09 -6.38 -15.79
N LYS A 320 13.21 -6.55 -16.49
CA LYS A 320 13.93 -7.84 -16.57
C LYS A 320 14.38 -8.33 -15.19
N ARG A 321 14.96 -7.45 -14.37
CA ARG A 321 15.37 -7.78 -12.99
C ARG A 321 14.19 -8.20 -12.13
N PHE A 322 13.07 -7.49 -12.22
CA PHE A 322 11.88 -7.81 -11.46
C PHE A 322 11.26 -9.14 -11.91
N ARG A 323 11.20 -9.41 -13.22
CA ARG A 323 10.76 -10.69 -13.77
C ARG A 323 11.58 -11.86 -13.24
N ASN A 324 12.90 -11.75 -13.30
CA ASN A 324 13.80 -12.78 -12.79
C ASN A 324 13.60 -13.02 -11.27
N SER A 325 13.30 -11.98 -10.49
CA SER A 325 13.00 -12.11 -9.07
C SER A 325 11.68 -12.85 -8.83
N VAL A 326 10.63 -12.54 -9.59
CA VAL A 326 9.34 -13.26 -9.52
C VAL A 326 9.53 -14.74 -9.87
N GLU A 327 10.22 -15.04 -10.97
CA GLU A 327 10.49 -16.41 -11.41
C GLU A 327 11.31 -17.21 -10.40
N ARG A 328 12.31 -16.57 -9.77
CA ARG A 328 13.13 -17.19 -8.73
C ARG A 328 12.32 -17.51 -7.48
N ASN A 329 11.45 -16.61 -7.01
CA ASN A 329 10.57 -16.90 -5.87
C ASN A 329 9.57 -18.02 -6.19
N LEU A 330 9.02 -18.05 -7.40
CA LEU A 330 8.17 -19.16 -7.84
C LEU A 330 8.94 -20.49 -7.87
N SER A 331 10.21 -20.47 -8.25
CA SER A 331 11.05 -21.67 -8.28
C SER A 331 11.48 -22.14 -6.89
N LEU A 332 11.85 -21.22 -6.00
CA LEU A 332 12.34 -21.53 -4.65
C LEU A 332 11.21 -21.85 -3.67
N PHE A 333 10.12 -21.10 -3.72
CA PHE A 333 9.04 -21.17 -2.73
C PHE A 333 7.71 -21.68 -3.30
N GLY A 334 7.61 -21.88 -4.62
CA GLY A 334 6.36 -22.27 -5.28
C GLY A 334 5.29 -21.18 -5.33
N GLU A 335 5.60 -19.97 -4.86
CA GLU A 335 4.63 -18.89 -4.64
C GLU A 335 5.11 -17.55 -5.17
N HIS A 336 4.16 -16.69 -5.53
CA HIS A 336 4.47 -15.35 -6.00
C HIS A 336 4.98 -14.47 -4.83
N PRO A 337 5.93 -13.53 -5.04
CA PRO A 337 6.41 -12.64 -3.99
C PRO A 337 5.31 -11.94 -3.18
N LYS A 338 4.19 -11.59 -3.83
CA LYS A 338 3.01 -11.05 -3.15
C LYS A 338 2.50 -11.93 -2.02
N GLN A 339 2.29 -13.22 -2.30
CA GLN A 339 1.76 -14.18 -1.33
C GLN A 339 2.76 -14.46 -0.21
N LEU A 340 4.06 -14.43 -0.51
CA LEU A 340 5.12 -14.53 0.50
C LEU A 340 5.06 -13.34 1.47
N VAL A 341 5.01 -12.12 0.94
CA VAL A 341 4.95 -10.88 1.73
C VAL A 341 3.66 -10.81 2.56
N GLU A 342 2.50 -11.16 1.98
CA GLU A 342 1.21 -11.15 2.69
C GLU A 342 1.14 -12.17 3.84
N ARG A 343 1.90 -13.26 3.74
CA ARG A 343 1.97 -14.34 4.75
C ARG A 343 3.19 -14.21 5.67
N ASP A 344 3.86 -13.06 5.69
CA ASP A 344 5.06 -12.81 6.49
C ASP A 344 6.12 -13.90 6.30
N ARG A 345 6.40 -14.30 5.04
CA ARG A 345 7.47 -15.23 4.71
C ARG A 345 8.64 -14.54 4.01
N PRO A 346 9.86 -15.10 4.12
CA PRO A 346 11.02 -14.59 3.41
C PRO A 346 10.78 -14.49 1.91
N THR A 347 11.24 -13.41 1.28
CA THR A 347 11.13 -13.18 -0.17
C THR A 347 12.51 -12.98 -0.78
N ASP A 348 12.87 -13.75 -1.80
CA ASP A 348 14.16 -13.60 -2.49
C ASP A 348 14.16 -12.33 -3.35
N ILE A 349 15.18 -11.49 -3.15
CA ILE A 349 15.39 -10.26 -3.95
C ILE A 349 16.74 -10.29 -4.69
N THR A 350 17.40 -11.45 -4.72
CA THR A 350 18.75 -11.65 -5.26
C THR A 350 18.84 -11.14 -6.69
N MET A 351 17.97 -11.65 -7.56
CA MET A 351 17.96 -11.30 -8.99
C MET A 351 17.55 -9.85 -9.25
N PHE A 352 16.91 -9.20 -8.29
CA PHE A 352 16.54 -7.80 -8.39
C PHE A 352 17.70 -6.87 -8.03
N VAL A 353 18.44 -7.22 -6.98
CA VAL A 353 19.54 -6.40 -6.42
C VAL A 353 20.84 -6.64 -7.18
N SER A 354 21.28 -7.90 -7.31
CA SER A 354 22.53 -8.24 -7.99
C SER A 354 22.49 -9.66 -8.55
N PRO A 355 22.66 -9.85 -9.87
CA PRO A 355 22.69 -11.18 -10.48
C PRO A 355 23.88 -12.06 -10.06
N SER A 356 24.90 -11.47 -9.42
CA SER A 356 26.20 -12.12 -9.12
C SER A 356 26.52 -12.18 -7.62
N ALA A 357 25.59 -11.83 -6.74
CA ALA A 357 25.77 -11.87 -5.28
C ALA A 357 25.26 -13.18 -4.67
N ALA A 358 25.67 -13.50 -3.45
CA ALA A 358 25.05 -14.57 -2.68
C ALA A 358 23.56 -14.28 -2.46
N PRO A 359 22.71 -15.31 -2.22
CA PRO A 359 21.27 -15.07 -2.17
C PRO A 359 20.87 -14.14 -1.02
N VAL A 360 20.00 -13.18 -1.34
CA VAL A 360 19.53 -12.14 -0.43
C VAL A 360 18.03 -12.29 -0.25
N HIS A 361 17.61 -12.48 0.99
CA HIS A 361 16.22 -12.61 1.38
C HIS A 361 15.74 -11.38 2.14
N LEU A 362 14.62 -10.83 1.70
CA LEU A 362 13.82 -9.89 2.47
C LEU A 362 13.15 -10.66 3.60
N MET A 363 13.39 -10.25 4.83
CA MET A 363 12.80 -10.89 6.01
C MET A 363 11.47 -10.25 6.39
N PRO A 364 10.55 -11.03 6.97
CA PRO A 364 9.32 -10.48 7.53
C PRO A 364 9.62 -9.43 8.62
N PRO A 365 8.71 -8.47 8.84
CA PRO A 365 8.86 -7.52 9.94
C PRO A 365 8.89 -8.29 11.26
N ARG A 366 9.98 -8.17 12.01
CA ARG A 366 10.02 -8.70 13.36
C ARG A 366 9.17 -7.78 14.24
N GLY A 367 8.10 -8.33 14.83
CA GLY A 367 7.43 -7.69 15.97
C GLY A 367 8.46 -7.35 17.04
N GLY A 368 8.24 -6.28 17.80
CA GLY A 368 9.23 -5.68 18.70
C GLY A 368 9.62 -6.53 19.91
N SER A 369 10.10 -7.76 19.73
CA SER A 369 10.78 -8.53 20.77
C SER A 369 12.28 -8.27 20.68
N SER A 370 12.83 -7.65 21.73
CA SER A 370 14.24 -7.35 21.92
C SER A 370 15.14 -8.57 21.69
N PHE A 371 16.15 -8.47 20.82
CA PHE A 371 17.48 -9.06 21.06
C PHE A 371 18.53 -8.22 20.33
N HIS A 372 19.33 -7.51 21.11
CA HIS A 372 20.42 -6.59 20.72
C HIS A 372 20.08 -5.53 19.67
N LYS A 373 20.12 -4.24 20.06
CA LYS A 373 20.36 -3.13 19.12
C LYS A 373 21.78 -3.26 18.56
N LYS A 374 22.03 -4.29 17.73
CA LYS A 374 23.17 -4.29 16.84
C LYS A 374 22.87 -3.21 15.81
N GLU A 375 23.73 -2.21 15.70
CA GLU A 375 23.60 -1.18 14.69
C GLU A 375 23.82 -1.83 13.32
N LEU A 376 22.72 -2.20 12.66
CA LEU A 376 22.78 -2.83 11.34
C LEU A 376 23.18 -1.79 10.29
N SER A 377 23.95 -2.23 9.30
CA SER A 377 24.29 -1.39 8.16
C SER A 377 23.01 -0.99 7.40
N LYS A 378 22.92 0.29 7.02
CA LYS A 378 21.76 0.86 6.32
C LYS A 378 22.13 1.16 4.87
N VAL A 379 21.36 0.63 3.94
CA VAL A 379 21.59 0.76 2.50
C VAL A 379 20.30 1.23 1.80
N THR A 380 20.42 1.94 0.68
CA THR A 380 19.24 2.27 -0.16
C THR A 380 19.08 1.28 -1.31
N PHE A 381 17.86 1.11 -1.83
CA PHE A 381 17.67 0.33 -3.07
C PHE A 381 18.50 0.87 -4.25
N GLY A 382 18.75 2.18 -4.30
CA GLY A 382 19.59 2.78 -5.32
C GLY A 382 21.04 2.30 -5.27
N ASP A 383 21.61 2.23 -4.06
CA ASP A 383 22.97 1.69 -3.84
C ASP A 383 23.07 0.23 -4.29
N LEU A 384 22.03 -0.55 -4.01
CA LEU A 384 21.96 -1.97 -4.35
C LEU A 384 21.84 -2.23 -5.86
N LEU A 385 21.16 -1.34 -6.60
CA LEU A 385 20.95 -1.50 -8.04
C LEU A 385 22.18 -1.08 -8.87
N GLN A 386 22.98 -0.14 -8.38
CA GLN A 386 24.24 0.32 -9.00
C GLN A 386 25.38 -0.66 -8.69
N GLY A 387 25.33 -1.83 -9.33
CA GLY A 387 26.26 -2.95 -9.12
C GLY A 387 27.70 -2.73 -9.59
N SER A 388 28.35 -1.61 -9.27
CA SER A 388 29.73 -1.33 -9.71
C SER A 388 30.72 -0.87 -8.63
N SER A 389 30.31 -0.60 -7.37
CA SER A 389 31.32 -0.26 -6.33
C SER A 389 30.95 -0.51 -4.86
N ARG A 390 29.71 -0.91 -4.54
CA ARG A 390 29.32 -1.25 -3.16
C ARG A 390 28.88 -2.71 -3.10
N THR A 391 29.66 -3.53 -2.40
CA THR A 391 29.29 -4.91 -2.06
C THR A 391 28.05 -4.90 -1.19
N VAL A 392 27.09 -5.78 -1.49
CA VAL A 392 25.97 -6.09 -0.56
C VAL A 392 26.57 -6.35 0.81
N PRO A 393 26.08 -5.72 1.90
CA PRO A 393 26.61 -5.97 3.22
C PRO A 393 26.54 -7.47 3.54
N LYS A 394 27.63 -8.01 4.09
CA LYS A 394 27.64 -9.37 4.61
C LYS A 394 26.73 -9.45 5.83
N ASP A 395 26.05 -10.57 5.99
CA ASP A 395 25.10 -10.88 7.08
C ASP A 395 23.75 -10.11 7.01
N GLU A 396 23.21 -9.74 8.16
CA GLU A 396 21.93 -9.03 8.30
C GLU A 396 22.13 -7.51 8.12
N PHE A 397 21.30 -6.89 7.28
CA PHE A 397 21.34 -5.45 7.01
C PHE A 397 19.95 -4.87 6.83
N GLN A 398 19.84 -3.54 6.88
CA GLN A 398 18.59 -2.82 6.71
C GLN A 398 18.59 -2.05 5.39
N ILE A 399 17.52 -2.21 4.61
CA ILE A 399 17.25 -1.40 3.43
C ILE A 399 16.21 -0.34 3.81
N LEU A 400 16.53 0.93 3.58
CA LEU A 400 15.50 1.97 3.52
C LEU A 400 14.73 1.79 2.21
N ALA A 401 13.62 1.06 2.28
CA ALA A 401 12.82 0.71 1.12
C ALA A 401 12.17 1.96 0.50
N SER A 402 11.48 2.73 1.33
CA SER A 402 10.83 3.96 0.92
C SER A 402 10.64 4.87 2.12
N GLN A 403 10.36 6.15 1.86
CA GLN A 403 9.87 7.07 2.86
C GLN A 403 8.53 7.63 2.38
N SER A 404 7.51 7.53 3.23
CA SER A 404 6.23 8.17 2.96
C SER A 404 6.45 9.65 2.72
N ARG A 405 5.84 10.19 1.66
CA ARG A 405 5.79 11.63 1.39
C ARG A 405 4.62 12.29 2.13
N ILE A 406 3.72 11.49 2.68
CA ILE A 406 2.62 11.95 3.52
C ILE A 406 3.08 11.93 4.99
N PRO A 407 2.85 13.02 5.75
CA PRO A 407 3.08 13.06 7.20
C PRO A 407 2.48 11.83 7.91
N PRO A 408 3.19 11.20 8.86
CA PRO A 408 4.41 11.69 9.53
C PRO A 408 5.73 11.31 8.81
N PHE A 409 5.69 11.09 7.49
CA PHE A 409 6.86 10.75 6.67
C PHE A 409 7.56 9.45 7.12
N THR A 410 6.74 8.46 7.47
CA THR A 410 7.20 7.15 7.94
C THR A 410 8.22 6.53 6.99
N LYS A 411 9.37 6.15 7.53
CA LYS A 411 10.39 5.39 6.82
C LYS A 411 10.01 3.90 6.85
N PHE A 412 9.91 3.29 5.68
CA PHE A 412 9.74 1.87 5.51
C PHE A 412 11.12 1.24 5.43
N ILE A 413 11.50 0.54 6.49
CA ILE A 413 12.78 -0.15 6.58
C ILE A 413 12.48 -1.63 6.48
N ALA A 414 13.22 -2.32 5.62
CA ALA A 414 13.13 -3.76 5.49
C ALA A 414 14.46 -4.41 5.89
N THR A 415 14.38 -5.51 6.62
CA THR A 415 15.56 -6.28 7.03
C THR A 415 15.87 -7.32 5.95
N CYS A 416 17.13 -7.43 5.56
CA CYS A 416 17.60 -8.40 4.60
C CYS A 416 18.70 -9.26 5.20
N ILE A 417 18.77 -10.52 4.79
CA ILE A 417 19.80 -11.48 5.20
C ILE A 417 20.44 -12.09 3.95
N GLU A 418 21.77 -12.08 3.90
CA GLU A 418 22.56 -12.86 2.94
C GLU A 418 22.65 -14.34 3.42
N GLU A 419 22.37 -15.29 2.52
CA GLU A 419 22.07 -16.70 2.84
C GLU A 419 23.18 -17.46 3.61
N LYS A 420 24.43 -16.99 3.61
CA LYS A 420 25.48 -17.55 4.48
C LYS A 420 25.08 -17.57 5.97
N CYS A 421 24.19 -16.65 6.39
CA CYS A 421 23.62 -16.62 7.74
C CYS A 421 22.31 -17.40 7.90
N TRP A 422 21.58 -17.73 6.82
CA TRP A 422 20.25 -18.34 6.90
C TRP A 422 20.31 -19.77 7.46
N ILE A 423 21.27 -20.56 6.99
CA ILE A 423 21.56 -21.93 7.47
C ILE A 423 21.91 -21.94 8.98
N ALA A 424 22.58 -20.90 9.47
CA ALA A 424 22.92 -20.77 10.89
C ALA A 424 21.71 -20.42 11.77
N THR A 425 20.65 -19.88 11.19
CA THR A 425 19.44 -19.47 11.93
C THR A 425 18.40 -20.59 11.99
N GLU A 426 18.23 -21.37 10.92
CA GLU A 426 17.44 -22.62 10.97
C GLU A 426 18.07 -23.66 11.90
N SER A 427 19.41 -23.76 11.92
CA SER A 427 20.11 -24.59 12.90
C SER A 427 19.88 -24.12 14.35
N ARG A 428 19.48 -22.87 14.61
CA ARG A 428 19.12 -22.40 15.96
C ARG A 428 17.63 -22.56 16.30
N MET A 429 16.74 -22.63 15.31
CA MET A 429 15.32 -22.94 15.55
C MET A 429 15.04 -24.44 15.67
N LEU A 430 15.89 -25.31 15.14
CA LEU A 430 15.78 -26.77 15.30
C LEU A 430 16.38 -27.33 16.61
N TYR A 431 17.01 -26.51 17.46
CA TYR A 431 17.50 -26.94 18.79
C TYR A 431 16.67 -26.44 19.98
N HIS A 432 15.47 -25.89 19.76
CA HIS A 432 14.55 -25.53 20.86
C HIS A 432 13.18 -26.23 20.80
N VAL A 433 13.06 -27.29 19.99
CA VAL A 433 11.98 -28.28 20.12
C VAL A 433 12.62 -29.67 20.16
N ALA A 434 13.14 -30.03 21.33
CA ALA A 434 13.40 -31.41 21.76
C ALA A 434 13.13 -31.49 23.26
#